data_AF-D3PTF9-F1
#
_entry.id   AF-D3PTF9-F1
#
_cell.length_a   1.000
_cell.length_b   1.000
_cell.length_c   1.000
_cell.angle_alpha   90.00
_cell.angle_beta   90.00
_cell.angle_gamma   90.00
#
_symmetry.space_group_name_H-M   'P 1'
#
loop_
_entity.id
_entity.type
_entity.pdbx_description
1 polymer ?
#
loop_
_entity_poly.entity_id
_entity_poly.type
_entity_poly.pdbx_seq_one_letter_code
_entity_poly.pdbx_strand_id
1 'polypeptide(L)' 'MEFSLAQVLQEIDRELALRRRVYNQLVRKGKMHYSDAEQHYLRMLAARRIVAAHPHEFVEMPDAEENAVGLYKTDQP' A
#
# COMPACT_ATOMS: atom_id res chain seq x y z
N MET A 1 3.14 17.31 4.79
CA MET A 1 3.92 17.06 3.57
C MET A 1 2.96 16.40 2.60
N GLU A 2 2.46 17.13 1.62
CA GLU A 2 1.49 16.59 0.65
C GLU A 2 2.23 15.71 -0.37
N PHE A 3 1.86 14.44 -0.49
CA PHE A 3 2.31 13.61 -1.62
C PHE A 3 1.35 13.83 -2.78
N SER A 4 1.89 14.13 -3.96
CA SER A 4 1.08 14.15 -5.17
C SER A 4 0.52 12.75 -5.46
N LEU A 5 -0.66 12.68 -6.07
CA LEU A 5 -1.24 11.43 -6.57
C LEU A 5 -0.22 10.60 -7.37
N ALA A 6 0.61 11.27 -8.18
CA ALA A 6 1.66 10.63 -8.96
C ALA A 6 2.71 9.93 -8.08
N GLN A 7 3.12 10.54 -6.95
CA GLN A 7 4.05 9.93 -6.01
C GLN A 7 3.42 8.74 -5.28
N VAL A 8 2.15 8.84 -4.88
CA VAL A 8 1.42 7.73 -4.24
C VAL A 8 1.31 6.55 -5.21
N LEU A 9 0.90 6.79 -6.45
CA LEU A 9 0.82 5.74 -7.47
C LEU A 9 2.20 5.13 -7.78
N GLN A 10 3.25 5.94 -7.82
CA GLN A 10 4.62 5.47 -8.03
C GLN A 10 5.09 4.55 -6.89
N GLU A 11 4.75 4.87 -5.64
CA GLU A 11 5.12 4.03 -4.49
C GLU A 11 4.34 2.70 -4.50
N ILE A 12 3.05 2.73 -4.86
CA ILE A 12 2.25 1.51 -5.06
C ILE A 12 2.85 0.64 -6.18
N ASP A 13 3.28 1.26 -7.29
CA ASP A 13 3.90 0.55 -8.41
C ASP A 13 5.25 -0.07 -8.02
N ARG A 14 6.04 0.64 -7.20
CA ARG A 14 7.30 0.12 -6.63
C ARG A 14 7.05 -1.09 -5.75
N GLU A 15 6.07 -1.01 -4.86
CA GLU A 15 5.72 -2.10 -3.93
C GLU A 15 5.16 -3.31 -4.69
N LEU A 16 4.35 -3.10 -5.73
CA LEU A 16 3.89 -4.16 -6.63
C LEU A 16 5.06 -4.91 -7.29
N ALA A 17 6.05 -4.17 -7.80
CA ALA A 17 7.23 -4.76 -8.42
C ALA A 17 8.07 -5.56 -7.41
N LEU A 18 8.28 -5.01 -6.21
CA LEU A 18 9.02 -5.67 -5.13
C LEU A 18 8.34 -6.97 -4.72
N ARG A 19 7.03 -6.92 -4.42
CA ARG A 19 6.29 -8.10 -3.96
C ARG A 19 6.18 -9.17 -5.01
N ARG A 20 6.02 -8.81 -6.29
CA ARG A 20 6.05 -9.81 -7.38
C ARG A 20 7.38 -10.60 -7.35
N ARG A 21 8.51 -9.94 -7.11
CA ARG A 21 9.80 -10.61 -6.97
C ARG A 21 9.87 -11.47 -5.71
N VAL A 22 9.46 -10.94 -4.57
CA VAL A 22 9.51 -11.64 -3.27
C VAL A 22 8.59 -12.86 -3.26
N TYR A 23 7.34 -12.72 -3.69
CA TYR A 23 6.37 -13.82 -3.74
C TYR A 23 6.84 -14.94 -4.66
N ASN A 24 7.38 -14.61 -5.84
CA ASN A 24 7.99 -15.62 -6.71
C ASN A 24 9.12 -16.38 -6.03
N GLN A 25 9.95 -15.71 -5.22
CA GLN A 25 11.00 -16.38 -4.45
C GLN A 25 10.43 -17.26 -3.32
N LEU A 26 9.39 -16.81 -2.63
CA LEU A 26 8.74 -17.58 -1.58
C LEU A 26 8.05 -18.83 -2.13
N VAL A 27 7.35 -18.71 -3.26
CA VAL A 27 6.73 -19.84 -3.97
C VAL A 27 7.80 -20.85 -4.40
N ARG A 28 8.90 -20.40 -5.01
CA ARG A 28 10.02 -21.28 -5.39
C ARG A 28 10.66 -21.99 -4.21
N LYS A 29 10.69 -21.36 -3.04
CA LYS A 29 11.21 -21.95 -1.79
C LYS A 29 10.19 -22.82 -1.06
N GLY A 30 8.97 -23.00 -1.60
CA GLY A 30 7.89 -23.73 -0.93
C GLY A 30 7.36 -23.05 0.34
N LYS A 31 7.64 -21.75 0.51
CA LYS A 31 7.25 -20.96 1.70
C LYS A 31 5.93 -20.22 1.52
N MET A 32 5.31 -20.33 0.35
CA MET A 32 4.06 -19.66 -0.02
C MET A 32 3.39 -20.45 -1.14
N HIS A 33 2.07 -20.58 -1.12
CA HIS A 33 1.34 -21.14 -2.25
C HIS A 33 1.23 -20.11 -3.38
N TYR A 34 1.25 -20.61 -4.62
CA TYR A 34 1.08 -19.75 -5.79
C TYR A 34 -0.25 -18.99 -5.75
N SER A 35 -1.33 -19.65 -5.32
CA SER A 35 -2.66 -19.04 -5.14
C SER A 35 -2.63 -17.85 -4.20
N ASP A 36 -1.89 -17.95 -3.09
CA ASP A 36 -1.79 -16.88 -2.10
C ASP A 36 -1.00 -15.71 -2.69
N ALA A 37 0.11 -16.00 -3.37
CA ALA A 37 0.93 -15.00 -4.06
C ALA A 37 0.12 -14.22 -5.10
N GLU A 38 -0.69 -14.91 -5.89
CA GLU A 38 -1.58 -14.33 -6.88
C GLU A 38 -2.67 -13.47 -6.22
N GLN A 39 -3.34 -13.97 -5.18
CA GLN A 39 -4.35 -13.20 -4.46
C GLN A 39 -3.79 -11.90 -3.85
N HIS A 40 -2.62 -11.96 -3.23
CA HIS A 40 -1.98 -10.77 -2.68
C HIS A 40 -1.65 -9.74 -3.77
N TYR A 41 -1.14 -10.20 -4.92
CA TYR A 41 -0.87 -9.34 -6.07
C TYR A 41 -2.15 -8.67 -6.62
N LEU A 42 -3.23 -9.44 -6.78
CA LEU A 42 -4.52 -8.93 -7.24
C LEU A 42 -5.13 -7.90 -6.29
N ARG A 43 -5.00 -8.10 -4.97
CA ARG A 43 -5.46 -7.14 -3.96
C ARG A 43 -4.74 -5.79 -4.07
N MET A 44 -3.43 -5.79 -4.27
CA MET A 44 -2.69 -4.53 -4.47
C MET A 44 -2.99 -3.86 -5.81
N LEU A 45 -3.21 -4.64 -6.88
CA LEU A 45 -3.68 -4.07 -8.14
C LEU A 45 -5.06 -3.40 -7.97
N ALA A 46 -5.95 -3.99 -7.18
CA ALA A 46 -7.23 -3.38 -6.85
C ALA A 46 -7.04 -2.08 -6.06
N ALA A 47 -6.17 -2.06 -5.05
CA ALA A 47 -5.85 -0.85 -4.29
C ALA A 47 -5.30 0.27 -5.19
N ARG A 48 -4.37 -0.05 -6.10
CA ARG A 48 -3.86 0.92 -7.09
C ARG A 48 -4.98 1.53 -7.94
N ARG A 49 -5.93 0.70 -8.41
CA ARG A 49 -7.07 1.15 -9.21
C ARG A 49 -7.98 2.08 -8.42
N ILE A 50 -8.23 1.75 -7.15
CA ILE A 50 -9.06 2.58 -6.26
C ILE A 50 -8.42 3.95 -6.06
N VAL A 51 -7.13 3.99 -5.73
CA VAL A 51 -6.38 5.25 -5.54
C VAL A 51 -6.35 6.09 -6.81
N ALA A 52 -6.14 5.45 -7.96
CA ALA A 52 -6.16 6.15 -9.25
C ALA A 52 -7.54 6.72 -9.62
N ALA A 53 -8.63 6.06 -9.18
CA ALA A 53 -10.01 6.47 -9.48
C ALA A 53 -10.55 7.52 -8.48
N HIS A 54 -10.03 7.55 -7.25
CA HIS A 54 -10.52 8.42 -6.17
C HIS A 54 -9.36 9.25 -5.58
N PRO A 55 -8.72 10.13 -6.37
CA PRO A 55 -7.51 10.82 -5.95
C PRO A 55 -7.72 11.82 -4.80
N HIS A 56 -8.97 12.20 -4.50
CA HIS A 56 -9.29 13.14 -3.42
C HIS A 56 -9.60 12.47 -2.09
N GLU A 57 -9.97 11.17 -2.08
CA GLU A 57 -10.34 10.43 -0.86
C GLU A 57 -9.13 9.89 -0.08
N PHE A 58 -7.97 9.81 -0.72
CA PHE A 58 -6.74 9.25 -0.13
C PHE A 58 -5.63 10.30 0.11
N VAL A 59 -5.94 11.58 -0.08
CA VAL A 59 -4.99 12.71 0.03
C VAL A 59 -5.30 13.62 1.23
N GLU A 60 -6.23 13.22 2.11
CA GLU A 60 -6.45 13.93 3.37
C GLU A 60 -5.47 13.43 4.46
N MET A 61 -4.59 14.33 4.90
CA MET A 61 -3.85 14.18 6.15
C MET A 61 -4.70 14.71 7.31
N PRO A 62 -4.63 14.10 8.51
CA PRO A 62 -5.03 14.81 9.72
C PRO A 62 -4.15 16.05 9.89
N ASP A 63 -4.77 17.18 10.23
CA ASP A 63 -4.05 18.41 10.42
C ASP A 63 -3.11 18.35 11.66
N ALA A 64 -2.23 19.34 11.80
CA ALA A 64 -1.28 19.38 12.91
C ALA A 64 -1.97 19.42 14.29
N GLU A 65 -3.24 19.85 14.34
CA GLU A 65 -4.03 19.87 15.58
C GLU A 65 -4.55 18.47 15.89
N GLU A 66 -5.08 17.72 14.91
CA GLU A 66 -5.56 16.34 15.06
C GLU A 66 -4.47 15.36 15.52
N ASN A 67 -3.22 15.58 15.11
CA ASN A 67 -2.05 14.85 15.65
C ASN A 67 -1.72 15.25 17.09
N ALA A 68 -1.92 16.51 17.48
CA ALA A 68 -1.65 17.00 18.83
C ALA A 68 -2.69 16.53 19.86
N VAL A 69 -3.95 16.27 19.44
CA VAL A 69 -5.01 15.73 20.32
C VAL A 69 -4.91 14.21 20.53
N GLY A 70 -3.94 13.53 19.90
CA GLY A 70 -3.69 12.10 20.11
C GLY A 70 -4.82 11.19 19.65
N LEU A 71 -5.65 11.64 18.70
CA LEU A 71 -6.77 10.87 18.13
C LEU A 71 -6.28 9.66 17.32
N TYR A 72 -5.08 9.73 16.76
CA TYR A 72 -4.39 8.60 16.14
C TYR A 72 -3.27 8.14 17.07
N LYS A 73 -3.61 7.25 18.00
CA LYS A 73 -2.61 6.57 18.82
C LYS A 73 -1.68 5.76 17.92
N THR A 74 -0.49 6.27 17.65
CA THR A 74 0.65 5.45 17.24
C THR A 74 1.17 4.71 18.48
N ASP A 75 0.41 3.73 18.96
CA ASP A 75 0.90 2.77 19.95
C ASP A 75 1.08 1.42 19.25
N GLN A 76 2.34 1.11 18.93
CA GLN A 76 3.01 -0.15 19.29
C GLN A 76 4.47 -0.09 18.79
N PRO A 77 5.50 -0.45 19.59
CA PRO A 77 5.61 -0.58 21.05
C PRO A 77 6.43 0.55 21.72
#